data_AF-A0A453Q673-F1
#
_entry.id   AF-A0A453Q673-F1
#
_cell.length_a   1.000
_cell.length_b   1.000
_cell.length_c   1.000
_cell.angle_alpha   90.00
_cell.angle_beta   90.00
_cell.angle_gamma   90.00
#
_symmetry.space_group_name_H-M   'P 1'
#
loop_
_entity.id
_entity.type
_entity.pdbx_description
1 polymer ?
#
loop_
_entity_poly.entity_id
_entity_poly.type
_entity_poly.pdbx_seq_one_letter_code
_entity_poly.pdbx_strand_id
1 'polypeptide(L)'
;QAYIEKEDSKKLKQKQRERMQPKMGKMDIDYQVLHDAFFKYQTKPKLTSHGDLYYEGKEFEVKLREMKPGMLSRELKEALGMPEGAPPPWLINMQRYGPPPSYPSLKIPGLNAPIPLGATFGYRPGEWGKPPVDEHGRPLYGDVFGILQLDEPNYDEEPVDRSKHWGDL
;
A
#
# COMPACT_ATOMS: atom_id res chain seq x y z
N GLN A 1 -26.74 13.84 11.86
CA GLN A 1 -27.70 13.44 10.80
C GLN A 1 -29.09 13.16 11.36
N ALA A 2 -29.26 12.22 12.30
CA ALA A 2 -30.56 11.87 12.90
C ALA A 2 -31.37 13.06 13.47
N TYR A 3 -30.71 14.09 14.03
CA TYR A 3 -31.41 15.28 14.51
C TYR A 3 -31.97 16.16 13.39
N ILE A 4 -31.24 16.27 12.27
CA ILE A 4 -31.62 17.09 11.11
C ILE A 4 -32.84 16.45 10.43
N GLU A 5 -32.81 15.13 10.22
CA GLU A 5 -33.96 14.38 9.69
C GLU A 5 -35.21 14.48 10.59
N LYS A 6 -35.00 14.51 11.91
CA LYS A 6 -36.06 14.70 12.89
C LYS A 6 -36.58 16.14 12.93
N GLU A 7 -35.80 17.14 12.53
CA GLU A 7 -36.23 18.54 12.37
C GLU A 7 -37.02 18.74 11.07
N ASP A 8 -36.62 18.06 9.99
CA ASP A 8 -37.28 18.15 8.68
C ASP A 8 -38.66 17.48 8.67
N SER A 9 -38.83 16.42 9.44
CA SER A 9 -40.11 15.72 9.60
C SER A 9 -41.12 16.43 10.53
N LYS A 10 -40.75 17.52 11.22
CA LYS A 10 -41.66 18.25 12.13
C LYS A 10 -42.63 19.17 11.40
N LYS A 11 -43.91 19.06 11.75
CA LYS A 11 -44.97 19.98 11.29
C LYS A 11 -44.77 21.40 11.84
N LEU A 12 -45.25 22.41 11.09
CA LEU A 12 -45.10 23.83 11.42
C LEU A 12 -45.59 24.19 12.85
N LYS A 13 -46.72 23.59 13.27
CA LYS A 13 -47.30 23.76 14.61
C LYS A 13 -46.37 23.25 15.73
N GLN A 14 -45.63 22.17 15.47
CA GLN A 14 -44.65 21.63 16.43
C GLN A 14 -43.41 22.52 16.52
N LYS A 15 -42.91 23.04 15.39
CA LYS A 15 -41.80 24.02 15.36
C LYS A 15 -42.15 25.29 16.14
N GLN A 16 -43.37 25.83 16.00
CA GLN A 16 -43.82 27.00 16.77
C GLN A 16 -43.90 26.74 18.28
N ARG A 17 -44.36 25.56 18.70
CA ARG A 17 -44.41 25.17 20.13
C ARG A 17 -43.01 24.99 20.71
N GLU A 18 -42.12 24.29 20.00
CA GLU A 18 -40.73 24.09 20.43
C GLU A 18 -39.94 25.41 20.49
N ARG A 19 -40.34 26.46 19.76
CA ARG A 19 -39.77 27.81 19.87
C ARG A 19 -40.13 28.51 21.18
N MET A 20 -41.35 28.29 21.69
CA MET A 20 -41.81 28.88 22.95
C MET A 20 -41.37 28.07 24.18
N GLN A 21 -41.25 26.74 24.04
CA GLN A 21 -40.77 25.85 25.09
C GLN A 21 -39.71 24.92 24.53
N PRO A 22 -38.43 25.37 24.50
CA PRO A 22 -37.35 24.57 23.98
C PRO A 22 -37.04 23.40 24.92
N LYS A 23 -36.89 22.21 24.35
CA LYS A 23 -36.31 21.06 25.05
C LYS A 23 -34.78 21.15 24.92
N MET A 24 -34.11 21.42 26.03
CA MET A 24 -32.64 21.48 26.10
C MET A 24 -32.01 20.08 26.08
N GLY A 25 -30.70 19.97 25.83
CA GLY A 25 -29.96 18.70 25.86
C GLY A 25 -30.17 17.79 24.65
N LYS A 26 -30.57 18.33 23.49
CA LYS A 26 -30.82 17.53 22.27
C LYS A 26 -29.54 16.93 21.66
N MET A 27 -28.39 17.54 21.95
CA MET A 27 -27.05 17.08 21.58
C MET A 27 -26.14 17.33 22.78
N ASP A 28 -26.29 16.50 23.81
CA ASP A 28 -25.37 16.53 24.94
C ASP A 28 -24.13 15.70 24.57
N ILE A 29 -23.00 16.38 24.40
CA ILE A 29 -21.71 15.77 24.08
C ILE A 29 -20.79 16.10 25.24
N ASP A 30 -20.18 15.07 25.81
CA ASP A 30 -19.22 15.23 26.90
C ASP A 30 -18.07 16.14 26.47
N TYR A 31 -17.77 17.13 27.32
CA TYR A 31 -16.66 18.06 27.13
C TYR A 31 -15.31 17.34 27.04
N GLN A 32 -15.13 16.23 27.76
CA GLN A 32 -13.90 15.44 27.67
C GLN A 32 -13.72 14.82 26.29
N VAL A 33 -14.81 14.36 25.67
CA VAL A 33 -14.79 13.79 24.32
C VAL A 33 -14.42 14.86 23.29
N LEU A 34 -14.95 16.07 23.42
CA LEU A 34 -14.57 17.19 22.56
C LEU A 34 -13.10 17.58 22.74
N HIS A 35 -12.64 17.67 23.99
CA HIS A 35 -11.25 17.96 24.29
C HIS A 35 -10.31 16.92 23.65
N ASP A 36 -10.58 15.64 23.85
CA ASP A 36 -9.75 14.58 23.27
C ASP A 36 -9.80 14.57 21.74
N ALA A 37 -10.93 14.86 21.11
CA ALA A 37 -11.04 14.93 19.66
C ALA A 37 -10.12 16.03 19.06
N PHE A 38 -10.05 17.20 19.68
CA PHE A 38 -9.25 18.32 19.17
C PHE A 38 -7.80 18.32 19.61
N PHE A 39 -7.47 17.74 20.77
CA PHE A 39 -6.12 17.82 21.34
C PHE A 39 -5.38 16.48 21.36
N LYS A 40 -6.06 15.34 21.49
CA LYS A 40 -5.43 14.00 21.56
C LYS A 40 -5.47 13.26 20.23
N TYR A 41 -6.60 13.31 19.52
CA TYR A 41 -6.82 12.58 18.26
C TYR A 41 -6.76 13.48 17.03
N GLN A 42 -6.12 14.66 17.15
CA GLN A 42 -5.96 15.58 16.04
C GLN A 42 -5.05 14.97 14.96
N THR A 43 -5.58 14.81 13.75
CA THR A 43 -4.81 14.37 12.58
C THR A 43 -4.43 15.56 11.70
N LYS A 44 -3.15 15.64 11.31
CA LYS A 44 -2.70 16.68 10.38
C LYS A 44 -3.38 16.52 9.01
N PRO A 45 -4.03 17.57 8.46
CA PRO A 45 -4.68 17.48 7.15
C PRO A 45 -3.64 17.29 6.04
N LYS A 46 -4.07 16.67 4.93
CA LYS A 46 -3.25 16.56 3.71
C LYS A 46 -3.10 17.95 3.10
N LEU A 47 -1.91 18.52 3.20
CA LEU A 47 -1.58 19.82 2.60
C LEU A 47 -0.99 19.64 1.20
N THR A 48 -1.05 20.72 0.44
CA THR A 48 -0.54 20.80 -0.93
C THR A 48 0.87 21.43 -0.93
N SER A 49 1.74 21.03 -1.87
CA SER A 49 3.06 21.64 -2.04
C SER A 49 2.98 23.11 -2.47
N HIS A 50 4.03 23.88 -2.18
CA HIS A 50 4.17 25.23 -2.69
C HIS A 50 4.18 25.24 -4.23
N GLY A 51 3.40 26.14 -4.84
CA GLY A 51 3.28 26.26 -6.30
C GLY A 51 2.14 25.46 -6.93
N ASP A 52 1.47 24.60 -6.17
CA ASP A 52 0.33 23.83 -6.65
C ASP A 52 -0.94 24.72 -6.71
N LEU A 53 -1.33 25.17 -7.90
CA LEU A 53 -2.55 25.94 -8.13
C LEU A 53 -3.78 25.03 -8.27
N TYR A 54 -4.94 25.51 -7.83
CA TYR A 54 -6.21 24.82 -8.10
C TYR A 54 -6.70 25.17 -9.51
N TYR A 55 -7.18 24.15 -10.22
CA TYR A 55 -7.89 24.27 -11.49
C TYR A 55 -9.01 23.25 -11.52
N GLU A 56 -9.99 23.49 -12.38
CA GLU A 56 -11.11 22.57 -12.61
C GLU A 56 -10.58 21.21 -13.08
N GLY A 57 -10.93 20.15 -12.37
CA GLY A 57 -10.51 18.79 -12.70
C GLY A 57 -9.33 18.26 -11.86
N LYS A 58 -8.68 19.11 -11.07
CA LYS A 58 -7.57 18.72 -10.18
C LYS A 58 -7.95 17.64 -9.17
N GLU A 59 -9.21 17.61 -8.74
CA GLU A 59 -9.77 16.62 -7.82
C GLU A 59 -9.89 15.21 -8.41
N PHE A 60 -9.91 15.07 -9.75
CA PHE A 60 -9.96 13.78 -10.43
C PHE A 60 -8.57 13.21 -10.74
N GLU A 61 -7.50 13.97 -10.50
CA GLU A 61 -6.14 13.51 -10.76
C GLU A 61 -5.68 12.48 -9.74
N VAL A 62 -5.44 11.27 -10.22
CA VAL A 62 -4.92 10.17 -9.40
C VAL A 62 -3.40 10.32 -9.27
N LYS A 63 -2.92 10.52 -8.04
CA LYS A 63 -1.47 10.52 -7.76
C LYS A 63 -0.94 9.09 -7.76
N LEU A 64 -0.19 8.72 -8.80
CA LEU A 64 0.45 7.40 -8.98
C LEU A 64 1.57 7.07 -7.97
N ARG A 65 1.74 7.86 -6.90
CA ARG A 65 2.88 7.73 -5.97
C ARG A 65 2.93 6.40 -5.21
N GLU A 66 1.78 5.76 -5.03
CA GLU A 66 1.66 4.53 -4.25
C GLU A 66 1.81 3.26 -5.11
N MET A 67 1.82 3.39 -6.44
CA MET A 67 1.93 2.25 -7.35
C MET A 67 3.40 1.99 -7.67
N LYS A 68 3.93 0.86 -7.21
CA LYS A 68 5.30 0.42 -7.46
C LYS A 68 5.33 -0.86 -8.30
N PRO A 69 6.24 -0.98 -9.28
CA PRO A 69 6.44 -2.22 -10.02
C PRO A 69 6.68 -3.41 -9.06
N GLY A 70 6.05 -4.55 -9.36
CA GLY A 70 6.12 -5.76 -8.53
C GLY A 70 5.08 -5.83 -7.40
N MET A 71 4.42 -4.72 -7.06
CA MET A 71 3.32 -4.70 -6.09
C MET A 71 1.97 -4.57 -6.81
N LEU A 72 1.06 -5.50 -6.53
CA LEU A 72 -0.32 -5.48 -7.04
C LEU A 72 -1.28 -5.32 -5.86
N SER A 73 -2.19 -4.35 -5.95
CA SER A 73 -3.25 -4.15 -4.95
C SER A 73 -4.23 -5.32 -4.96
N ARG A 74 -4.95 -5.53 -3.85
CA ARG A 74 -5.96 -6.59 -3.76
C ARG A 74 -7.05 -6.44 -4.83
N GLU A 75 -7.55 -5.21 -4.99
CA GLU A 75 -8.56 -4.87 -6.00
C GLU A 75 -8.09 -5.21 -7.42
N LEU A 76 -6.83 -4.93 -7.75
CA LEU A 76 -6.28 -5.27 -9.06
C LEU A 76 -6.13 -6.78 -9.26
N LYS A 77 -5.72 -7.52 -8.22
CA LYS A 77 -5.63 -8.99 -8.27
C LYS A 77 -7.01 -9.60 -8.50
N GLU A 78 -8.04 -9.11 -7.81
CA GLU A 78 -9.42 -9.56 -7.99
C GLU A 78 -9.94 -9.24 -9.40
N ALA A 79 -9.69 -8.02 -9.91
CA ALA A 79 -10.07 -7.63 -11.27
C ALA A 79 -9.39 -8.50 -12.35
N LEU A 80 -8.16 -8.93 -12.10
CA LEU A 80 -7.41 -9.84 -12.97
C LEU A 80 -7.78 -11.32 -12.77
N GLY A 81 -8.65 -11.65 -11.80
CA GLY A 81 -9.00 -13.03 -11.46
C GLY A 81 -7.84 -13.84 -10.89
N MET A 82 -6.87 -13.20 -10.25
CA MET A 82 -5.70 -13.86 -9.68
C MET A 82 -6.02 -14.45 -8.30
N PRO A 83 -5.84 -15.77 -8.09
CA PRO A 83 -5.95 -16.37 -6.76
C PRO A 83 -4.81 -15.92 -5.83
N GLU A 84 -5.02 -16.03 -4.52
CA GLU A 84 -3.97 -15.72 -3.54
C GLU A 84 -2.75 -16.64 -3.74
N GLY A 85 -1.55 -16.04 -3.77
CA GLY A 85 -0.30 -16.77 -4.00
C GLY A 85 -0.01 -17.14 -5.46
N ALA A 86 -0.94 -16.88 -6.39
CA ALA A 86 -0.68 -17.11 -7.81
C ALA A 86 0.28 -16.06 -8.39
N PRO A 87 1.12 -16.46 -9.36
CA PRO A 87 1.98 -15.52 -10.06
C PRO A 87 1.15 -14.59 -10.96
N PRO A 88 1.68 -13.40 -11.30
CA PRO A 88 1.09 -12.58 -12.33
C PRO A 88 1.10 -13.30 -13.69
N PRO A 89 0.07 -13.11 -14.54
CA PRO A 89 -0.11 -13.88 -15.77
C PRO A 89 1.01 -13.68 -16.80
N TRP A 90 1.72 -12.55 -16.73
CA TRP A 90 2.86 -12.25 -17.60
C TRP A 90 4.18 -12.91 -17.16
N LEU A 91 4.24 -13.58 -16.00
CA LEU A 91 5.46 -14.23 -15.51
C LEU A 91 6.03 -15.22 -16.53
N ILE A 92 5.17 -16.04 -17.16
CA ILE A 92 5.61 -17.04 -18.17
C ILE A 92 6.27 -16.36 -19.37
N ASN A 93 5.78 -15.19 -19.78
CA ASN A 93 6.39 -14.43 -20.86
C ASN A 93 7.71 -13.79 -20.41
N MET A 94 7.80 -13.31 -19.17
CA MET A 94 9.07 -12.83 -18.62
C MET A 94 10.12 -13.95 -18.47
N GLN A 95 9.71 -15.19 -18.20
CA GLN A 95 10.61 -16.35 -18.21
C GLN A 95 11.15 -16.67 -19.61
N ARG A 96 10.39 -16.38 -20.67
CA ARG A 96 10.77 -16.62 -22.08
C ARG A 96 11.62 -15.50 -22.68
N TYR A 97 11.25 -14.25 -22.41
CA TYR A 97 11.86 -13.08 -23.04
C TYR A 97 12.81 -12.32 -22.12
N GLY A 98 12.71 -12.54 -20.81
CA GLY A 98 13.51 -11.88 -19.79
C GLY A 98 12.75 -10.81 -19.00
N PRO A 99 13.42 -10.25 -17.96
CA PRO A 99 12.84 -9.20 -17.12
C PRO A 99 12.67 -7.88 -17.89
N PRO A 100 11.80 -6.97 -17.43
CA PRO A 100 11.62 -5.66 -18.03
C PRO A 100 12.95 -4.88 -18.13
N PRO A 101 13.33 -4.36 -19.32
CA PRO A 101 14.61 -3.68 -19.50
C PRO A 101 14.71 -2.36 -18.71
N SER A 102 13.58 -1.70 -18.47
CA SER A 102 13.51 -0.46 -17.68
C SER A 102 13.71 -0.68 -16.18
N TYR A 103 13.64 -1.93 -15.69
CA TYR A 103 13.82 -2.26 -14.28
C TYR A 103 14.84 -3.40 -14.07
N PRO A 104 16.14 -3.16 -14.30
CA PRO A 104 17.16 -4.22 -14.23
C PRO A 104 17.33 -4.85 -12.84
N SER A 105 17.12 -4.06 -11.78
CA SER A 105 17.27 -4.51 -10.39
C SER A 105 15.98 -5.06 -9.76
N LEU A 106 14.88 -5.11 -10.51
CA LEU A 106 13.59 -5.58 -10.01
C LEU A 106 13.65 -7.09 -9.72
N LYS A 107 13.37 -7.45 -8.47
CA LYS A 107 13.28 -8.85 -8.04
C LYS A 107 11.87 -9.37 -8.30
N ILE A 108 11.78 -10.40 -9.12
CA ILE A 108 10.58 -11.08 -9.58
C ILE A 108 10.67 -12.53 -9.11
N PRO A 109 9.84 -12.94 -8.14
CA PRO A 109 9.79 -14.33 -7.69
C PRO A 109 9.51 -15.29 -8.86
N GLY A 110 10.24 -16.41 -8.92
CA GLY A 110 10.15 -17.38 -10.02
C GLY A 110 10.88 -16.98 -11.32
N LEU A 111 11.63 -15.87 -11.34
CA LEU A 111 12.44 -15.42 -12.48
C LEU A 111 13.90 -15.11 -12.10
N ASN A 112 14.12 -14.24 -11.11
CA ASN A 112 15.45 -13.87 -10.61
C ASN A 112 15.52 -13.84 -9.08
N ALA A 113 14.45 -14.30 -8.43
CA ALA A 113 14.30 -14.48 -7.00
C ALA A 113 13.53 -15.79 -6.74
N PRO A 114 13.69 -16.43 -5.58
CA PRO A 114 12.96 -17.65 -5.24
C PRO A 114 11.45 -17.41 -5.19
N ILE A 115 10.68 -18.46 -5.49
CA ILE A 115 9.22 -18.44 -5.36
C ILE A 115 8.80 -18.32 -3.89
N PRO A 116 7.61 -17.76 -3.61
CA PRO A 116 7.10 -17.67 -2.24
C PRO A 116 6.96 -19.05 -1.58
N LEU A 117 7.07 -19.10 -0.25
CA LEU A 117 6.89 -20.34 0.51
C LEU A 117 5.49 -20.92 0.26
N GLY A 118 5.43 -22.21 -0.08
CA GLY A 118 4.19 -22.92 -0.43
C GLY A 118 3.78 -22.82 -1.90
N ALA A 119 4.49 -22.04 -2.72
CA ALA A 119 4.32 -22.03 -4.17
C ALA A 119 5.06 -23.21 -4.82
N THR A 120 4.55 -23.69 -5.96
CA THR A 120 5.18 -24.74 -6.76
C THR A 120 5.37 -24.30 -8.20
N PHE A 121 6.47 -24.75 -8.82
CA PHE A 121 6.67 -24.62 -10.26
C PHE A 121 5.78 -25.61 -11.01
N GLY A 122 5.31 -25.21 -12.19
CA GLY A 122 4.45 -25.98 -13.07
C GLY A 122 3.49 -25.10 -13.88
N TYR A 123 2.55 -25.70 -14.59
CA TYR A 123 1.62 -25.04 -15.51
C TYR A 123 0.14 -25.15 -15.13
N ARG A 124 -0.17 -25.76 -13.98
CA ARG A 124 -1.53 -25.81 -13.46
C ARG A 124 -1.95 -24.43 -12.91
N PRO A 125 -3.26 -24.16 -12.78
CA PRO A 125 -3.72 -22.90 -12.21
C PRO A 125 -3.06 -22.63 -10.84
N GLY A 126 -2.39 -21.48 -10.70
CA GLY A 126 -1.66 -21.08 -9.49
C GLY A 126 -0.18 -21.48 -9.43
N GLU A 127 0.32 -22.26 -10.38
CA GLU A 127 1.74 -22.66 -10.45
C GLU A 127 2.62 -21.61 -11.14
N TRP A 128 3.91 -21.59 -10.79
CA TRP A 128 4.86 -20.52 -11.12
C TRP A 128 5.63 -20.71 -12.45
N GLY A 129 5.07 -21.45 -13.39
CA GLY A 129 5.71 -21.74 -14.67
C GLY A 129 6.92 -22.65 -14.51
N LYS A 130 7.87 -22.55 -15.45
CA LYS A 130 9.12 -23.31 -15.41
C LYS A 130 10.27 -22.38 -15.05
N PRO A 131 11.18 -22.78 -14.15
CA PRO A 131 12.40 -22.02 -13.88
C PRO A 131 13.16 -21.70 -15.18
N PRO A 132 13.57 -20.44 -15.41
CA PRO A 132 14.35 -20.05 -16.57
C PRO A 132 15.79 -20.52 -16.40
N VAL A 133 16.06 -21.76 -16.85
CA VAL A 133 17.37 -22.42 -16.78
C VAL A 133 17.93 -22.72 -18.17
N ASP A 134 19.25 -22.72 -18.30
CA ASP A 134 19.98 -23.09 -19.51
C ASP A 134 19.95 -24.61 -19.73
N GLU A 135 20.54 -25.10 -20.83
CA GLU A 135 20.66 -26.53 -21.14
C GLU A 135 21.42 -27.33 -20.06
N HIS A 136 22.21 -26.64 -19.23
CA HIS A 136 23.00 -27.22 -18.13
C HIS A 136 22.30 -27.05 -16.77
N GLY A 137 21.06 -26.58 -16.74
CA GLY A 137 20.27 -26.39 -15.52
C GLY A 137 20.64 -25.15 -14.70
N ARG A 138 21.46 -24.24 -15.22
CA ARG A 138 21.85 -23.01 -14.53
C ARG A 138 20.83 -21.90 -14.78
N PRO A 139 20.42 -21.13 -13.76
CA PRO A 139 19.49 -20.02 -13.95
C PRO A 139 19.99 -18.92 -14.92
N LEU A 140 19.12 -18.42 -15.81
CA LEU A 140 19.46 -17.39 -16.82
C LEU A 140 19.53 -15.97 -16.26
N TYR A 141 18.60 -15.60 -15.36
CA TYR A 141 18.37 -14.20 -14.99
C TYR A 141 18.77 -13.86 -13.55
N GLY A 142 19.33 -14.82 -12.80
CA GLY A 142 19.71 -14.67 -11.41
C GLY A 142 19.32 -15.89 -10.58
N ASP A 143 19.26 -15.74 -9.26
CA ASP A 143 19.05 -16.86 -8.36
C ASP A 143 17.57 -17.23 -8.18
N VAL A 144 17.08 -18.07 -9.09
CA VAL A 144 15.69 -18.59 -9.05
C VAL A 144 15.46 -19.56 -7.91
N PHE A 145 16.52 -20.19 -7.39
CA PHE A 145 16.43 -21.27 -6.40
C PHE A 145 16.79 -20.83 -4.98
N GLY A 146 17.30 -19.61 -4.81
CA GLY A 146 17.74 -19.09 -3.50
C GLY A 146 19.05 -19.73 -3.00
N ILE A 147 19.87 -20.27 -3.91
CA ILE A 147 21.12 -20.99 -3.59
C ILE A 147 22.30 -20.01 -3.44
N LEU A 148 22.26 -18.86 -4.13
CA LEU A 148 23.18 -17.75 -3.93
C LEU A 148 22.69 -16.93 -2.73
N GLN A 149 22.89 -17.47 -1.52
CA GLN A 149 23.16 -16.60 -0.39
C GLN A 149 24.44 -15.83 -0.74
N LEU A 150 24.29 -14.60 -1.21
CA LEU A 150 25.34 -13.62 -1.05
C LEU A 150 25.63 -13.62 0.45
N ASP A 151 26.86 -13.95 0.83
CA ASP A 151 27.37 -13.64 2.17
C ASP A 151 26.94 -12.21 2.47
N GLU A 152 25.94 -12.03 3.33
CA GLU A 152 25.72 -10.70 3.88
C GLU A 152 27.04 -10.39 4.60
N PRO A 153 27.77 -9.34 4.20
CA PRO A 153 28.88 -8.89 5.03
C PRO A 153 28.30 -8.63 6.41
N ASN A 154 28.75 -9.41 7.39
CA ASN A 154 28.37 -9.31 8.79
C ASN A 154 28.87 -7.96 9.31
N TYR A 155 28.12 -6.89 9.05
CA TYR A 155 28.42 -5.53 9.51
C TYR A 155 28.26 -5.39 11.04
N ASP A 156 27.75 -6.43 11.72
CA ASP A 156 27.59 -6.44 13.18
C ASP A 156 28.91 -6.68 13.94
N GLU A 157 30.01 -7.05 13.26
CA GLU A 157 31.31 -7.33 13.90
C GLU A 157 32.32 -6.18 13.84
N GLU A 158 32.05 -5.06 13.16
CA GLU A 158 32.92 -3.89 13.29
C GLU A 158 32.60 -3.17 14.61
N PRO A 159 33.55 -3.11 15.58
CA PRO A 159 33.32 -2.37 16.82
C PRO A 159 33.12 -0.90 16.46
N VAL A 160 31.87 -0.42 16.62
CA VAL A 160 31.52 0.98 16.43
C VAL A 160 32.40 1.82 17.35
N ASP A 161 33.39 2.49 16.78
CA ASP A 161 34.28 3.40 17.49
C ASP A 161 33.50 4.64 17.93
N ARG A 162 32.93 4.59 19.13
CA ARG A 162 32.18 5.70 19.75
C ARG A 162 33.06 6.87 20.18
N SER A 163 34.38 6.80 19.98
CA SER A 163 35.29 7.89 20.36
C SER A 163 35.25 9.07 19.38
N LYS A 164 34.77 8.86 18.15
CA LYS A 164 34.74 9.90 17.12
C LYS A 164 33.32 10.46 16.96
N HIS A 165 33.14 11.69 17.42
CA HIS A 165 31.95 12.46 17.06
C HIS A 165 32.05 12.82 15.57
N TRP A 166 30.93 12.67 14.88
CA TRP A 166 30.83 12.97 13.46
C TRP A 166 31.15 14.46 13.23
N GLY A 167 32.25 14.77 12.53
CA GLY A 167 32.61 16.13 12.14
C GLY A 167 33.69 16.85 12.95
N ASP A 168 34.49 16.17 13.76
CA ASP A 168 35.70 16.79 14.34
C ASP A 168 36.86 16.83 13.34
N LEU A 169 37.49 18.00 13.22
CA LEU A 169 38.71 18.31 12.46
C LEU A 169 39.97 18.07 13.31
#